data_AF-A0A7V5S1L3-F1
#
_entry.id   AF-A0A7V5S1L3-F1
#
_cell.length_a   1.000
_cell.length_b   1.000
_cell.length_c   1.000
_cell.angle_alpha   90.00
_cell.angle_beta   90.00
_cell.angle_gamma   90.00
#
_symmetry.space_group_name_H-M   'P 1'
#
loop_
_entity.id
_entity.type
_entity.pdbx_description
1 polymer ?
#
loop_
_entity_poly.entity_id
_entity_poly.type
_entity_poly.pdbx_seq_one_letter_code
_entity_poly.pdbx_strand_id
1 'polypeptide(L)'
;MRKFWLCVALATLGMSVIADPALPRTNARDLQQRINRNKGKVVIVNLWATWCGPCMEELPDLARFYRNYQKQGVEMIGVSFDDVETADQTVPPVLRKHGVRYPIVVVAQDFDQFADQFDKAWRGEVPRFYLYDKQGKRVKAWSGKTTYATLEKEVKALLKKQ
;
A
#
# COMPACT_ATOMS: atom_id res chain seq x y z
N MET A 1 -35.00 54.95 -28.30
CA MET A 1 -35.78 53.73 -27.96
C MET A 1 -34.82 52.63 -27.54
N ARG A 2 -35.04 52.09 -26.34
CA ARG A 2 -34.28 51.03 -25.65
C ARG A 2 -34.15 49.76 -26.50
N LYS A 3 -32.99 49.10 -26.42
CA LYS A 3 -32.88 47.63 -26.22
C LYS A 3 -31.43 47.28 -25.84
N PHE A 4 -31.20 47.25 -24.53
CA PHE A 4 -30.09 46.52 -23.90
C PHE A 4 -30.24 45.04 -24.22
N TRP A 5 -29.21 44.41 -24.79
CA TRP A 5 -29.06 42.95 -24.80
C TRP A 5 -27.90 42.60 -23.86
N LEU A 6 -28.25 42.18 -22.64
CA LEU A 6 -27.31 41.48 -21.76
C LEU A 6 -27.19 40.03 -22.26
N CYS A 7 -26.05 39.68 -22.86
CA CYS A 7 -25.63 38.29 -22.99
C CYS A 7 -24.95 37.87 -21.69
N VAL A 8 -25.71 37.30 -20.76
CA VAL A 8 -25.15 36.57 -19.62
C VAL A 8 -24.64 35.23 -20.16
N ALA A 9 -23.34 35.13 -20.43
CA ALA A 9 -22.70 33.85 -20.70
C ALA A 9 -22.54 33.10 -19.37
N LEU A 10 -23.45 32.17 -19.09
CA LEU A 10 -23.28 31.19 -18.02
C LEU A 10 -22.15 30.23 -18.44
N ALA A 11 -20.93 30.48 -17.98
CA ALA A 11 -19.84 29.52 -18.11
C ALA A 11 -20.10 28.36 -17.15
N THR A 12 -20.63 27.24 -17.66
CA THR A 12 -20.71 25.99 -16.92
C THR A 12 -19.30 25.44 -16.75
N LEU A 13 -18.67 25.71 -15.61
CA LEU A 13 -17.50 24.97 -15.15
C LEU A 13 -17.93 23.52 -14.90
N GLY A 14 -17.77 22.67 -15.92
CA GLY A 14 -17.87 21.24 -15.74
C GLY A 14 -16.75 20.78 -14.82
N MET A 15 -17.08 20.36 -13.59
CA MET A 15 -16.15 19.66 -12.72
C MET A 15 -15.83 18.31 -13.37
N SER A 16 -14.68 18.21 -14.03
CA SER A 16 -14.15 16.90 -14.44
C SER A 16 -13.78 16.12 -13.19
N VAL A 17 -14.54 15.07 -12.89
CA VAL A 17 -14.15 14.05 -11.92
C VAL A 17 -12.98 13.30 -12.53
N ILE A 18 -11.75 13.65 -12.13
CA ILE A 18 -10.56 12.86 -12.49
C ILE A 18 -10.64 11.57 -11.68
N ALA A 19 -10.95 10.46 -12.35
CA ALA A 19 -10.87 9.14 -11.74
C ALA A 19 -9.41 8.86 -11.34
N ASP A 20 -9.21 8.21 -10.18
CA ASP A 20 -7.87 7.77 -9.79
C ASP A 20 -7.32 6.80 -10.85
N PRO A 21 -6.01 6.87 -11.17
CA PRO A 21 -5.41 5.87 -12.04
C PRO A 21 -5.55 4.48 -11.41
N ALA A 22 -5.76 3.47 -12.26
CA ALA A 22 -5.85 2.08 -11.83
C ALA A 22 -4.63 1.67 -10.99
N LEU A 23 -4.87 0.88 -9.94
CA LEU A 23 -3.80 0.41 -9.07
C LEU A 23 -2.93 -0.62 -9.80
N PRO A 24 -1.60 -0.57 -9.63
CA PRO A 24 -0.72 -1.56 -10.21
C PRO A 24 -1.08 -2.97 -9.73
N ARG A 25 -1.16 -3.91 -10.68
CA ARG A 25 -1.37 -5.32 -10.38
C ARG A 25 -0.05 -6.02 -10.10
N THR A 26 -0.09 -7.05 -9.26
CA THR A 26 1.08 -7.88 -8.94
C THR A 26 0.70 -9.35 -8.86
N ASN A 27 1.69 -10.21 -9.01
CA ASN A 27 1.69 -11.61 -8.58
C ASN A 27 2.87 -11.84 -7.62
N ALA A 28 3.04 -13.05 -7.10
CA ALA A 28 4.12 -13.39 -6.18
C ALA A 28 5.53 -13.13 -6.76
N ARG A 29 5.75 -13.45 -8.05
CA ARG A 29 7.03 -13.24 -8.74
C ARG A 29 7.35 -11.75 -8.86
N ASP A 30 6.42 -10.95 -9.34
CA ASP A 30 6.61 -9.51 -9.55
C ASP A 30 6.80 -8.77 -8.23
N LEU A 31 6.09 -9.19 -7.18
CA LEU A 31 6.30 -8.68 -5.82
C LEU A 31 7.73 -8.99 -5.34
N GLN A 32 8.21 -10.23 -5.53
CA GLN A 32 9.57 -10.60 -5.15
C GLN A 32 10.63 -9.81 -5.93
N GLN A 33 10.41 -9.58 -7.23
CA GLN A 33 11.28 -8.72 -8.02
C GLN A 33 11.29 -7.28 -7.51
N ARG A 34 10.12 -6.73 -7.14
CA ARG A 34 9.99 -5.37 -6.60
C ARG A 34 10.71 -5.21 -5.27
N ILE A 35 10.66 -6.21 -4.40
CA ILE A 35 11.44 -6.26 -3.15
C ILE A 35 12.93 -6.22 -3.49
N ASN A 36 13.39 -7.07 -4.42
CA ASN A 36 14.79 -7.15 -4.82
C ASN A 36 15.31 -5.86 -5.49
N ARG A 37 14.47 -5.10 -6.18
CA ARG A 37 14.83 -3.78 -6.75
C ARG A 37 15.05 -2.71 -5.68
N ASN A 38 14.59 -2.94 -4.44
CA ASN A 38 14.78 -2.04 -3.31
C ASN A 38 15.96 -2.45 -2.39
N LYS A 39 16.86 -3.32 -2.86
CA LYS A 39 18.13 -3.59 -2.17
C LYS A 39 18.87 -2.27 -1.87
N GLY A 40 19.50 -2.21 -0.71
CA GLY A 40 20.04 -0.98 -0.11
C GLY A 40 19.07 -0.32 0.88
N LYS A 41 17.77 -0.66 0.84
CA LYS A 41 16.76 -0.23 1.83
C LYS A 41 16.27 -1.40 2.66
N VAL A 42 15.81 -1.12 3.88
CA VAL A 42 14.97 -2.03 4.64
C VAL A 42 13.57 -2.01 4.04
N VAL A 43 13.01 -3.16 3.67
CA VAL A 43 11.70 -3.24 3.00
C VAL A 43 10.68 -3.89 3.92
N ILE A 44 9.53 -3.26 4.11
CA ILE A 44 8.36 -3.85 4.76
C ILE A 44 7.31 -4.12 3.70
N VAL A 45 6.82 -5.36 3.65
CA VAL A 45 5.64 -5.73 2.87
C VAL A 45 4.50 -5.96 3.84
N ASN A 46 3.36 -5.28 3.65
CA ASN A 46 2.14 -5.51 4.42
C ASN A 46 1.06 -6.09 3.49
N LEU A 47 0.56 -7.28 3.82
CA LEU A 47 -0.60 -7.87 3.17
C LEU A 47 -1.84 -7.40 3.93
N TRP A 48 -2.83 -6.87 3.21
CA TRP A 48 -4.04 -6.29 3.78
C TRP A 48 -5.21 -6.35 2.80
N ALA A 49 -6.40 -5.97 3.26
CA ALA A 49 -7.57 -5.77 2.40
C ALA A 49 -8.53 -4.77 3.04
N THR A 50 -9.42 -4.14 2.25
CA THR A 50 -10.38 -3.15 2.76
C THR A 50 -11.44 -3.74 3.69
N TRP A 51 -11.79 -5.02 3.52
CA TRP A 51 -12.73 -5.75 4.37
C TRP A 51 -12.12 -6.23 5.70
N CYS A 52 -10.80 -6.07 5.89
CA CYS A 52 -10.10 -6.48 7.10
C CYS A 52 -10.12 -5.35 8.15
N GLY A 53 -10.97 -5.49 9.18
CA GLY A 53 -11.09 -4.52 10.27
C GLY A 53 -9.76 -4.13 10.94
N PRO A 54 -8.95 -5.09 11.44
CA PRO A 54 -7.65 -4.80 12.02
C PRO A 54 -6.68 -4.10 11.06
N CYS A 55 -6.77 -4.39 9.76
CA CYS A 55 -5.97 -3.72 8.74
C CYS A 55 -6.32 -2.23 8.65
N MET A 56 -7.62 -1.87 8.73
CA MET A 56 -8.04 -0.46 8.69
C MET A 56 -7.54 0.32 9.92
N GLU A 57 -7.48 -0.33 11.08
CA GLU A 57 -7.02 0.28 12.33
C GLU A 57 -5.52 0.61 12.31
N GLU A 58 -4.68 -0.16 11.61
CA GLU A 58 -3.23 0.07 11.55
C GLU A 58 -2.80 1.07 10.47
N LEU A 59 -3.62 1.35 9.44
CA LEU A 59 -3.24 2.24 8.34
C LEU A 59 -2.71 3.62 8.80
N PRO A 60 -3.31 4.31 9.81
CA PRO A 60 -2.77 5.58 10.29
C PRO A 60 -1.35 5.47 10.86
N ASP A 61 -1.05 4.35 11.53
CA ASP A 61 0.26 4.06 12.10
C ASP A 61 1.28 3.73 11.00
N LEU A 62 0.89 2.91 10.01
CA LEU A 62 1.71 2.61 8.83
C LEU A 62 2.04 3.89 8.05
N ALA A 63 1.03 4.74 7.80
CA ALA A 63 1.20 6.00 7.10
C ALA A 63 2.12 6.96 7.86
N ARG A 64 1.95 7.08 9.19
CA ARG A 64 2.84 7.89 10.04
C ARG A 64 4.27 7.38 10.02
N PHE A 65 4.44 6.07 10.14
CA PHE A 65 5.75 5.43 10.08
C PHE A 65 6.45 5.70 8.75
N TYR A 66 5.78 5.44 7.61
CA TYR A 66 6.37 5.65 6.30
C TYR A 66 6.81 7.09 6.07
N ARG A 67 5.99 8.07 6.46
CA ARG A 67 6.34 9.50 6.35
C ARG A 67 7.67 9.83 7.04
N ASN A 68 7.90 9.24 8.21
CA ASN A 68 9.09 9.50 9.02
C ASN A 68 10.33 8.73 8.51
N TYR A 69 10.15 7.53 7.96
CA TYR A 69 11.25 6.62 7.66
C TYR A 69 11.60 6.44 6.18
N GLN A 70 10.74 6.84 5.24
CA GLN A 70 10.98 6.66 3.80
C GLN A 70 12.30 7.31 3.32
N LYS A 71 12.71 8.43 3.92
CA LYS A 71 13.97 9.13 3.60
C LYS A 71 15.18 8.57 4.36
N GLN A 72 14.98 7.61 5.25
CA GLN A 72 16.02 7.00 6.10
C GLN A 72 16.40 5.59 5.63
N GLY A 73 16.18 5.28 4.34
CA GLY A 73 16.51 3.97 3.78
C GLY A 73 15.46 2.90 4.08
N VAL A 74 14.19 3.28 4.20
CA VAL A 74 13.07 2.34 4.36
C VAL A 74 12.14 2.42 3.15
N GLU A 75 11.67 1.27 2.68
CA GLU A 75 10.59 1.17 1.70
C GLU A 75 9.42 0.39 2.30
N MET A 76 8.20 0.75 1.91
CA MET A 76 7.00 0.00 2.25
C MET A 76 6.23 -0.38 1.00
N ILE A 77 5.66 -1.59 0.99
CA ILE A 77 4.83 -2.09 -0.09
C ILE A 77 3.55 -2.65 0.54
N GLY A 78 2.42 -2.00 0.26
CA GLY A 78 1.12 -2.56 0.61
C GLY A 78 0.61 -3.46 -0.50
N VAL A 79 0.28 -4.69 -0.16
CA VAL A 79 -0.24 -5.70 -1.07
C VAL A 79 -1.69 -5.96 -0.68
N SER A 80 -2.60 -5.44 -1.49
CA SER A 80 -4.03 -5.60 -1.30
C SER A 80 -4.51 -6.93 -1.87
N PHE A 81 -5.27 -7.67 -1.06
CA PHE A 81 -6.05 -8.85 -1.42
C PHE A 81 -7.53 -8.52 -1.61
N ASP A 82 -7.84 -7.27 -1.94
CA ASP A 82 -9.17 -6.90 -2.44
C ASP A 82 -9.38 -7.52 -3.82
N ASP A 83 -10.65 -7.78 -4.15
CA ASP A 83 -11.02 -8.33 -5.45
C ASP A 83 -10.51 -7.41 -6.57
N VAL A 84 -9.78 -8.00 -7.52
CA VAL A 84 -9.12 -7.29 -8.62
C VAL A 84 -10.10 -6.45 -9.45
N GLU A 85 -11.36 -6.87 -9.56
CA GLU A 85 -12.40 -6.18 -10.34
C GLU A 85 -12.91 -4.92 -9.64
N THR A 86 -12.88 -4.89 -8.31
CA THR A 86 -13.43 -3.79 -7.50
C THR A 86 -12.37 -2.95 -6.81
N ALA A 87 -11.13 -3.42 -6.74
CA ALA A 87 -10.06 -2.79 -5.98
C ALA A 87 -9.76 -1.34 -6.38
N ASP A 88 -9.88 -0.98 -7.66
CA ASP A 88 -9.65 0.39 -8.12
C ASP A 88 -10.70 1.38 -7.59
N GLN A 89 -11.86 0.88 -7.16
CA GLN A 89 -12.94 1.68 -6.61
C GLN A 89 -12.90 1.69 -5.08
N THR A 90 -12.55 0.57 -4.45
CA THR A 90 -12.61 0.39 -3.00
C THR A 90 -11.33 0.85 -2.28
N VAL A 91 -10.16 0.61 -2.86
CA VAL A 91 -8.87 0.86 -2.20
C VAL A 91 -8.50 2.35 -2.17
N PRO A 92 -8.54 3.13 -3.27
CA PRO A 92 -8.09 4.53 -3.25
C PRO A 92 -8.80 5.43 -2.22
N PRO A 93 -10.13 5.33 -1.99
CA PRO A 93 -10.79 6.08 -0.92
C PRO A 93 -10.22 5.79 0.46
N VAL A 94 -9.89 4.52 0.75
CA VAL A 94 -9.27 4.11 2.02
C VAL A 94 -7.87 4.71 2.14
N LEU A 95 -7.06 4.67 1.08
CA LEU A 95 -5.72 5.26 1.09
C LEU A 95 -5.76 6.76 1.40
N ARG A 96 -6.67 7.50 0.75
CA ARG A 96 -6.87 8.94 1.00
C ARG A 96 -7.31 9.21 2.44
N LYS A 97 -8.33 8.48 2.90
CA LYS A 97 -8.89 8.63 4.26
C LYS A 97 -7.82 8.48 5.34
N HIS A 98 -6.92 7.51 5.17
CA HIS A 98 -5.88 7.20 6.15
C HIS A 98 -4.52 7.86 5.86
N GLY A 99 -4.42 8.66 4.79
CA GLY A 99 -3.20 9.38 4.41
C GLY A 99 -2.04 8.44 4.01
N VAL A 100 -2.35 7.28 3.47
CA VAL A 100 -1.38 6.29 2.99
C VAL A 100 -0.71 6.82 1.72
N ARG A 101 0.61 6.81 1.71
CA ARG A 101 1.43 7.32 0.59
C ARG A 101 2.53 6.36 0.14
N TYR A 102 2.69 5.23 0.81
CA TYR A 102 3.58 4.19 0.32
C TYR A 102 2.92 3.45 -0.85
N PRO A 103 3.72 2.88 -1.77
CA PRO A 103 3.19 2.16 -2.91
C PRO A 103 2.25 1.02 -2.53
N ILE A 104 1.09 0.99 -3.20
CA ILE A 104 0.10 -0.08 -3.10
C ILE A 104 0.05 -0.86 -4.42
N VAL A 105 -0.04 -2.18 -4.32
CA VAL A 105 -0.27 -3.10 -5.43
C VAL A 105 -1.43 -4.03 -5.07
N VAL A 106 -2.17 -4.49 -6.07
CA VAL A 106 -3.29 -5.43 -5.88
C VAL A 106 -2.92 -6.77 -6.48
N VAL A 107 -3.19 -7.85 -5.76
CA VAL A 107 -2.90 -9.20 -6.24
C VAL A 107 -3.85 -9.55 -7.38
N ALA A 108 -3.29 -9.83 -8.55
CA ALA A 108 -3.99 -10.32 -9.73
C ALA A 108 -3.52 -11.75 -10.03
N GLN A 109 -3.59 -12.59 -9.01
CA GLN A 109 -3.21 -14.00 -9.02
C GLN A 109 -4.16 -14.73 -8.07
N ASP A 110 -4.46 -15.99 -8.38
CA ASP A 110 -5.14 -16.88 -7.45
C ASP A 110 -4.42 -16.93 -6.08
N PHE A 111 -5.21 -17.01 -5.02
CA PHE A 111 -4.71 -16.95 -3.66
C PHE A 111 -3.74 -18.10 -3.35
N ASP A 112 -4.12 -19.34 -3.67
CA ASP A 112 -3.32 -20.53 -3.34
C ASP A 112 -1.99 -20.49 -4.11
N GLN A 113 -2.05 -20.10 -5.40
CA GLN A 113 -0.84 -19.91 -6.20
C GLN A 113 0.08 -18.81 -5.66
N PHE A 114 -0.49 -17.70 -5.20
CA PHE A 114 0.30 -16.63 -4.58
C PHE A 114 0.95 -17.12 -3.29
N ALA A 115 0.19 -17.76 -2.40
CA ALA A 115 0.67 -18.27 -1.13
C ALA A 115 1.80 -19.29 -1.35
N ASP A 116 1.60 -20.24 -2.26
CA ASP A 116 2.59 -21.27 -2.58
C ASP A 116 3.92 -20.71 -3.09
N GLN A 117 3.87 -19.61 -3.84
CA GLN A 117 5.05 -18.96 -4.42
C GLN A 117 5.71 -17.96 -3.48
N PHE A 118 4.95 -17.24 -2.66
CA PHE A 118 5.46 -16.13 -1.84
C PHE A 118 5.79 -16.53 -0.40
N ASP A 119 4.92 -17.31 0.24
CA ASP A 119 5.11 -17.82 1.60
C ASP A 119 4.21 -19.03 1.86
N LYS A 120 4.72 -20.25 1.62
CA LYS A 120 3.98 -21.51 1.85
C LYS A 120 3.47 -21.68 3.28
N ALA A 121 4.04 -20.97 4.25
CA ALA A 121 3.61 -21.03 5.63
C ALA A 121 2.41 -20.10 5.92
N TRP A 122 2.15 -19.14 5.04
CA TRP A 122 1.05 -18.19 5.18
C TRP A 122 -0.29 -18.85 4.80
N ARG A 123 -1.33 -18.65 5.63
CA ARG A 123 -2.64 -19.29 5.46
C ARG A 123 -3.73 -18.31 5.06
N GLY A 124 -3.32 -17.14 4.56
CA GLY A 124 -4.24 -16.10 4.11
C GLY A 124 -4.66 -15.12 5.18
N GLU A 125 -4.09 -15.21 6.39
CA GLU A 125 -4.43 -14.26 7.43
C GLU A 125 -3.91 -12.85 7.09
N VAL A 126 -4.76 -11.85 7.27
CA VAL A 126 -4.41 -10.43 7.16
C VAL A 126 -4.83 -9.68 8.43
N PRO A 127 -4.07 -8.67 8.90
CA PRO A 127 -2.85 -8.18 8.30
C PRO A 127 -1.65 -9.12 8.56
N ARG A 128 -0.76 -9.19 7.58
CA ARG A 128 0.48 -9.98 7.62
C ARG A 128 1.63 -9.12 7.14
N PHE A 129 2.78 -9.25 7.79
CA PHE A 129 3.94 -8.44 7.50
C PHE A 129 5.17 -9.30 7.22
N TYR A 130 5.99 -8.79 6.30
CA TYR A 130 7.30 -9.34 5.99
C TYR A 130 8.33 -8.23 6.01
N LEU A 131 9.41 -8.45 6.75
CA LEU A 131 10.53 -7.52 6.87
C LEU A 131 11.75 -8.09 6.17
N TYR A 132 12.32 -7.28 5.29
CA TYR A 132 13.53 -7.60 4.53
C TYR A 132 14.64 -6.63 4.90
N ASP A 133 15.85 -7.16 5.05
CA ASP A 133 17.04 -6.35 5.27
C ASP A 133 17.53 -5.66 3.98
N LYS A 134 18.61 -4.87 4.08
CA LYS A 134 19.19 -4.13 2.96
C LYS A 134 19.72 -5.04 1.85
N GLN A 135 19.95 -6.33 2.13
CA GLN A 135 20.39 -7.31 1.14
C GLN A 135 19.19 -7.96 0.40
N GLY A 136 17.96 -7.64 0.81
CA GLY A 136 16.74 -8.22 0.26
C GLY A 136 16.40 -9.59 0.86
N LYS A 137 17.02 -9.97 1.98
CA LYS A 137 16.71 -11.23 2.68
C LYS A 137 15.56 -11.00 3.65
N ARG A 138 14.55 -11.88 3.62
CA ARG A 138 13.47 -11.89 4.61
C ARG A 138 14.06 -12.26 5.98
N VAL A 139 13.98 -11.34 6.93
CA VAL A 139 14.51 -11.54 8.30
C VAL A 139 13.40 -11.76 9.32
N LYS A 140 12.17 -11.36 9.02
CA LYS A 140 11.02 -11.55 9.91
C LYS A 140 9.70 -11.62 9.14
N ALA A 141 8.75 -12.37 9.70
CA ALA A 141 7.35 -12.31 9.33
C ALA A 141 6.50 -12.33 10.61
N TRP A 142 5.37 -11.62 10.61
CA TRP A 142 4.41 -11.64 11.73
C TRP A 142 3.00 -11.36 11.25
N SER A 143 2.01 -11.86 11.99
CA SER A 143 0.59 -11.68 11.70
C SER A 143 -0.08 -10.84 12.81
N GLY A 144 -1.20 -10.21 12.45
CA GLY A 144 -1.98 -9.39 13.35
C GLY A 144 -1.60 -7.90 13.30
N LYS A 145 -2.52 -7.09 13.84
CA LYS A 145 -2.43 -5.63 13.82
C LYS A 145 -1.09 -5.14 14.35
N THR A 146 -0.44 -4.24 13.64
CA THR A 146 0.80 -3.60 14.10
C THR A 146 0.57 -2.19 14.63
N THR A 147 1.60 -1.62 15.23
CA THR A 147 1.63 -0.22 15.70
C THR A 147 2.89 0.47 15.21
N TYR A 148 2.90 1.80 15.25
CA TYR A 148 4.11 2.58 14.95
C TYR A 148 5.31 2.15 15.81
N ALA A 149 5.09 1.91 17.11
CA ALA A 149 6.15 1.53 18.04
C ALA A 149 6.74 0.16 17.68
N THR A 150 5.90 -0.79 17.28
CA THR A 150 6.34 -2.10 16.79
C THR A 150 7.18 -1.93 15.52
N LEU A 151 6.68 -1.22 14.50
CA LEU A 151 7.43 -0.99 13.25
C LEU A 151 8.78 -0.33 13.51
N GLU A 152 8.79 0.69 14.36
CA GLU A 152 10.00 1.42 14.70
C GLU A 152 11.04 0.52 15.39
N LYS A 153 10.61 -0.31 16.34
CA LYS A 153 11.49 -1.28 17.02
C LYS A 153 12.12 -2.24 16.02
N GLU A 154 11.31 -2.84 15.15
CA GLU A 154 11.79 -3.86 14.20
C GLU A 154 12.71 -3.25 13.13
N VAL A 155 12.40 -2.05 12.63
CA VAL A 155 13.17 -1.41 11.55
C VAL A 155 14.46 -0.76 12.04
N LYS A 156 14.46 -0.09 13.20
CA LYS A 156 15.68 0.54 13.74
C LYS A 156 16.81 -0.47 13.96
N ALA A 157 16.48 -1.71 14.30
CA ALA A 157 17.46 -2.78 14.45
C ALA A 157 18.20 -3.10 13.14
N LEU A 158 17.53 -2.94 11.99
CA LEU A 158 18.09 -3.22 10.67
C LEU A 158 18.78 -2.00 10.05
N LEU A 159 18.32 -0.78 10.34
CA LEU A 159 18.97 0.43 9.84
C LEU A 159 20.39 0.60 10.37
N LYS A 160 20.63 0.20 11.62
CA LYS A 160 21.95 0.26 12.28
C LYS A 160 22.94 -0.78 11.76
N LYS A 161 22.48 -1.87 11.16
CA LYS A 161 23.34 -2.88 10.56
C LYS A 161 23.84 -2.35 9.22
N GLN A 162 25.17 -2.22 9.12
CA GLN A 162 25.89 -1.87 7.89
C GLN A 162 26.39 -3.16 7.25
#